data_AF-A0A5E6MBH9-F1
#
_entry.id   AF-A0A5E6MBH9-F1
#
_cell.length_a   1.000
_cell.length_b   1.000
_cell.length_c   1.000
_cell.angle_alpha   90.00
_cell.angle_beta   90.00
_cell.angle_gamma   90.00
#
_symmetry.space_group_name_H-M   'P 1'
#
loop_
_entity.id
_entity.type
_entity.pdbx_description
1 polymer ?
#
loop_
_entity_poly.entity_id
_entity_poly.type
_entity_poly.pdbx_seq_one_letter_code
_entity_poly.pdbx_strand_id
1 'polypeptide(L)'
;MVVEADPARSPRAAEGLRVAAGLSMHPELLVTVVLGREAARSWREKSPRPMDQEVWDRALADLAENQVRLLEEEPIGAAWHGVIRFGD
;
A
#
# COMPACT_ATOMS: atom_id res chain seq x y z
N MET A 1 -10.21 -4.80 1.55
CA MET A 1 -9.61 -5.63 0.49
C MET A 1 -8.16 -5.88 0.83
N VAL A 2 -7.83 -7.06 1.35
CA VAL A 2 -6.46 -7.46 1.72
C VAL A 2 -5.74 -7.99 0.47
N VAL A 3 -4.50 -7.56 0.18
CA VAL A 3 -3.71 -7.96 -1.01
C VAL A 3 -2.37 -8.58 -0.59
N GLU A 4 -2.41 -9.81 -0.11
CA GLU A 4 -1.19 -10.51 0.31
C GLU A 4 -0.32 -10.85 -0.91
N ALA A 5 0.75 -10.08 -1.11
CA ALA A 5 1.70 -10.26 -2.19
C ALA A 5 3.08 -9.76 -1.79
N ASP A 6 4.12 -10.55 -2.08
CA ASP A 6 5.51 -10.13 -2.01
C ASP A 6 5.78 -9.07 -3.10
N PRO A 7 6.13 -7.82 -2.72
CA PRO A 7 6.39 -6.74 -3.69
C PRO A 7 7.50 -7.04 -4.67
N ALA A 8 8.50 -7.85 -4.30
CA ALA A 8 9.66 -8.17 -5.13
C ALA A 8 9.38 -9.28 -6.14
N ARG A 9 8.31 -10.06 -5.94
CA ARG A 9 8.02 -11.27 -6.72
C ARG A 9 6.63 -11.28 -7.36
N SER A 10 5.80 -10.27 -7.08
CA SER A 10 4.42 -10.23 -7.56
C SER A 10 4.00 -8.81 -7.97
N PRO A 11 3.54 -8.61 -9.22
CA PRO A 11 3.01 -7.32 -9.68
C PRO A 11 1.70 -6.93 -8.97
N ARG A 12 1.04 -7.90 -8.31
CA ARG A 12 -0.18 -7.66 -7.52
C ARG A 12 0.03 -6.63 -6.42
N ALA A 13 1.26 -6.50 -5.93
CA ALA A 13 1.56 -5.57 -4.88
C ALA A 13 1.46 -4.10 -5.39
N ALA A 14 2.08 -3.80 -6.54
CA ALA A 14 1.98 -2.49 -7.19
C ALA A 14 0.55 -2.19 -7.63
N GLU A 15 -0.17 -3.17 -8.16
CA GLU A 15 -1.59 -3.02 -8.53
C GLU A 15 -2.49 -2.74 -7.32
N GLY A 16 -2.22 -3.38 -6.17
CA GLY A 16 -2.92 -3.09 -4.92
C GLY A 16 -2.77 -1.62 -4.52
N LEU A 17 -1.53 -1.11 -4.53
CA LEU A 17 -1.26 0.31 -4.27
C LEU A 17 -1.97 1.24 -5.26
N ARG A 18 -1.94 0.91 -6.56
CA ARG A 18 -2.63 1.68 -7.59
C ARG A 18 -4.15 1.75 -7.35
N VAL A 19 -4.76 0.65 -6.93
CA VAL A 19 -6.18 0.62 -6.55
C VAL A 19 -6.45 1.47 -5.31
N ALA A 20 -5.61 1.39 -4.28
CA ALA A 20 -5.75 2.26 -3.10
C ALA A 20 -5.65 3.75 -3.47
N ALA A 21 -4.71 4.12 -4.33
CA ALA A 21 -4.55 5.49 -4.84
C ALA A 21 -5.81 5.98 -5.58
N GLY A 22 -6.38 5.13 -6.44
CA GLY A 22 -7.63 5.46 -7.14
C GLY A 22 -8.82 5.63 -6.17
N LEU A 23 -8.91 4.77 -5.14
CA LEU A 23 -9.96 4.86 -4.13
C LEU A 23 -9.82 6.09 -3.23
N SER A 24 -8.60 6.55 -2.95
CA SER A 24 -8.37 7.69 -2.06
C SER A 24 -8.80 9.03 -2.66
N MET A 25 -9.05 9.09 -3.97
CA MET A 25 -9.62 10.26 -4.62
C MET A 25 -11.12 10.44 -4.33
N HIS A 26 -11.81 9.41 -3.83
CA HIS A 26 -13.23 9.49 -3.56
C HIS A 26 -13.49 10.18 -2.20
N PRO A 27 -14.29 11.26 -2.14
CA PRO A 27 -14.42 12.09 -0.94
C PRO A 27 -15.06 11.38 0.26
N GLU A 28 -15.81 10.31 0.02
CA GLU A 28 -16.50 9.54 1.07
C GLU A 28 -15.75 8.28 1.53
N LEU A 29 -14.63 7.94 0.88
CA LEU A 29 -13.88 6.72 1.21
C LEU A 29 -12.66 7.05 2.07
N LEU A 30 -12.63 6.45 3.25
CA LEU A 30 -11.44 6.45 4.08
C LEU A 30 -10.53 5.28 3.70
N VAL A 31 -9.44 5.57 3.00
CA VAL A 31 -8.44 4.59 2.59
C VAL A 31 -7.30 4.56 3.59
N THR A 32 -6.82 3.37 3.92
CA THR A 32 -5.61 3.17 4.72
C THR A 32 -4.81 2.02 4.11
N VAL A 33 -3.50 2.20 4.01
CA VAL A 33 -2.59 1.19 3.47
C VAL A 33 -1.73 0.67 4.61
N VAL A 34 -1.68 -0.65 4.77
CA VAL A 34 -0.86 -1.31 5.78
C VAL A 34 0.27 -2.05 5.07
N LEU A 35 1.49 -1.54 5.19
CA LEU A 35 2.70 -2.21 4.71
C LEU A 35 3.17 -3.14 5.82
N GLY A 36 3.20 -4.45 5.57
CA GLY A 36 3.77 -5.41 6.52
C GLY A 36 5.20 -5.03 6.91
N ARG A 37 5.66 -5.46 8.10
CA ARG A 37 6.95 -5.05 8.67
C ARG A 37 8.14 -5.29 7.74
N GLU A 38 8.13 -6.40 6.98
CA GLU A 38 9.17 -6.71 6.00
C GLU A 38 9.10 -5.78 4.78
N ALA A 39 7.92 -5.59 4.19
CA ALA A 39 7.72 -4.63 3.10
C ALA A 39 8.10 -3.18 3.50
N ALA A 40 7.75 -2.76 4.71
CA ALA A 40 8.14 -1.46 5.26
C ALA A 40 9.66 -1.34 5.48
N ARG A 41 10.32 -2.43 5.89
CA ARG A 41 11.79 -2.50 6.01
C ARG A 41 12.45 -2.41 4.63
N SER A 42 12.01 -3.24 3.68
CA SER A 42 12.52 -3.23 2.30
C SER A 42 12.36 -1.87 1.63
N TRP A 43 11.26 -1.18 1.91
CA TRP A 43 11.05 0.20 1.45
C TRP A 43 12.09 1.18 2.04
N ARG A 44 12.28 1.16 3.37
CA ARG A 44 13.29 2.01 4.04
C ARG A 44 14.70 1.74 3.53
N GLU A 45 15.01 0.49 3.26
CA GLU A 45 16.33 0.03 2.79
C GLU A 45 16.48 0.15 1.26
N LYS A 46 15.44 0.57 0.54
CA LYS A 46 15.37 0.63 -0.93
C LYS A 46 15.75 -0.71 -1.60
N SER A 47 15.44 -1.82 -0.94
CA SER A 47 15.87 -3.16 -1.36
C SER A 47 15.02 -4.29 -0.76
N PRO A 48 14.65 -5.32 -1.56
CA PRO A 48 14.70 -5.38 -3.02
C PRO A 48 13.71 -4.40 -3.67
N ARG A 49 13.98 -4.00 -4.92
CA ARG A 49 13.06 -3.15 -5.68
C ARG A 49 11.78 -3.92 -6.00
N PRO A 50 10.58 -3.36 -5.74
CA PRO A 50 9.35 -4.00 -6.17
C PRO A 50 9.29 -4.25 -7.68
N MET A 51 8.58 -5.31 -8.07
CA MET A 51 8.10 -5.47 -9.43
C MET A 51 7.21 -4.26 -9.79
N ASP A 52 7.29 -3.80 -11.03
CA ASP A 52 6.58 -2.62 -11.52
C ASP A 52 6.86 -1.36 -10.69
N GLN A 53 8.15 -1.09 -10.40
CA GLN A 53 8.62 0.06 -9.64
C GLN A 53 7.99 1.39 -10.08
N GLU A 54 7.79 1.62 -11.38
CA GLU A 54 7.15 2.85 -11.88
C GLU A 54 5.70 2.98 -11.42
N VAL A 55 4.93 1.88 -11.46
CA VAL A 55 3.53 1.84 -10.99
C VAL A 55 3.51 2.05 -9.48
N TRP A 56 4.42 1.39 -8.77
CA TRP A 56 4.58 1.52 -7.33
C TRP A 56 4.87 2.97 -6.91
N ASP A 57 5.87 3.61 -7.52
CA ASP A 57 6.29 4.97 -7.19
C ASP A 57 5.20 6.00 -7.48
N ARG A 58 4.50 5.87 -8.61
CA ARG A 58 3.35 6.73 -8.94
C ARG A 58 2.22 6.56 -7.94
N ALA A 59 1.85 5.32 -7.62
CA ALA A 59 0.78 5.07 -6.65
C ALA A 59 1.12 5.61 -5.25
N LEU A 60 2.38 5.55 -4.83
CA LEU A 60 2.82 6.16 -3.58
C LEU A 60 2.76 7.69 -3.61
N ALA A 61 3.12 8.31 -4.72
CA ALA A 61 2.99 9.76 -4.88
C ALA A 61 1.51 10.18 -4.78
N ASP A 62 0.61 9.50 -5.48
CA ASP A 62 -0.83 9.76 -5.43
C ASP A 62 -1.40 9.59 -4.00
N LEU A 63 -0.98 8.55 -3.28
CA LEU A 63 -1.40 8.33 -1.88
C LEU A 63 -0.91 9.44 -0.95
N ALA A 64 0.32 9.94 -1.16
CA ALA A 64 0.88 11.04 -0.38
C ALA A 64 0.16 12.36 -0.68
N GLU A 65 -0.16 12.64 -1.95
CA GLU A 65 -0.96 13.81 -2.36
C GLU A 65 -2.36 13.77 -1.74
N ASN A 66 -2.96 12.59 -1.66
CA ASN A 66 -4.27 12.35 -1.02
C ASN A 66 -4.19 12.23 0.52
N GLN A 67 -3.02 12.49 1.13
CA GLN A 67 -2.79 12.44 2.58
C GLN A 67 -3.17 11.09 3.23
N VAL A 68 -3.05 10.00 2.48
CA VAL A 68 -3.35 8.65 2.98
C VAL A 68 -2.25 8.21 3.95
N ARG A 69 -2.65 7.66 5.09
CA ARG A 69 -1.69 7.11 6.07
C ARG A 69 -1.20 5.74 5.61
N LEU A 70 0.11 5.59 5.56
CA LEU A 70 0.81 4.31 5.46
C LEU A 70 1.12 3.83 6.88
N LEU A 71 0.63 2.66 7.25
CA LEU A 71 0.81 2.06 8.57
C LEU A 71 1.65 0.79 8.46
N GLU A 72 2.40 0.45 9.51
CA GLU A 72 3.15 -0.82 9.57
C GLU A 72 2.32 -1.96 10.17
N GLU A 73 1.28 -1.61 10.93
CA GLU A 73 0.37 -2.55 11.59
C GLU A 73 -1.06 -2.00 11.51
N GLU A 74 -2.05 -2.90 11.46
CA GLU A 74 -3.45 -2.50 11.46
C GLU A 74 -3.84 -1.93 12.83
N PRO A 75 -4.40 -0.71 12.91
CA PRO A 75 -4.78 -0.12 14.17
C PRO A 75 -5.98 -0.87 14.76
N ILE A 76 -5.82 -1.35 16.01
CA ILE A 76 -6.84 -2.12 16.74
C ILE A 76 -8.09 -1.24 16.96
N GLY A 77 -9.27 -1.75 16.60
CA GLY A 77 -10.56 -1.15 16.96
C GLY A 77 -11.15 -0.14 15.97
N ALA A 78 -10.59 -0.01 14.77
CA ALA A 78 -11.15 0.86 13.74
C ALA A 78 -11.81 0.06 12.59
N ALA A 79 -12.99 0.49 12.17
CA ALA A 79 -13.72 -0.08 11.03
C ALA A 79 -13.26 0.61 9.74
N TRP A 80 -12.52 -0.12 8.89
CA TRP A 80 -11.95 0.42 7.66
C TRP A 80 -12.65 -0.14 6.42
N HIS A 81 -12.98 0.74 5.48
CA HIS A 81 -13.65 0.37 4.22
C HIS A 81 -12.69 -0.29 3.21
N GLY A 82 -11.37 -0.20 3.42
CA GLY A 82 -10.36 -0.89 2.62
C GLY A 82 -9.00 -0.97 3.32
N VAL A 83 -8.54 -2.19 3.62
CA VAL A 83 -7.21 -2.48 4.19
C VAL A 83 -6.42 -3.33 3.21
N ILE A 84 -5.41 -2.77 2.55
CA ILE A 84 -4.45 -3.51 1.73
C ILE A 84 -3.27 -3.92 2.62
N ARG A 85 -3.07 -5.22 2.85
CA ARG A 85 -1.90 -5.78 3.53
C ARG A 85 -0.99 -6.43 2.51
N PHE A 86 0.30 -6.17 2.54
CA PHE A 86 1.30 -6.95 1.82
C PHE A 86 1.82 -8.04 2.77
N GLY A 87 1.82 -9.28 2.29
CA GLY A 87 2.21 -10.45 3.08
C GLY A 87 3.73 -10.64 3.09
N ASP A 88 4.17 -11.53 3.97
CA ASP A 88 5.55 -12.03 4.05
C ASP A 88 5.89 -12.92 2.83
#